data_AF-B4QM57-F1
#
_entry.id   AF-B4QM57-F1
#
_cell.length_a   1.000
_cell.length_b   1.000
_cell.length_c   1.000
_cell.angle_alpha   90.00
_cell.angle_beta   90.00
_cell.angle_gamma   90.00
#
_symmetry.space_group_name_H-M   'P 1'
#
loop_
_entity.id
_entity.type
_entity.pdbx_description
1 polymer ?
#
loop_
_entity_poly.entity_id
_entity_poly.type
_entity_poly.pdbx_seq_one_letter_code
_entity_poly.pdbx_strand_id
1 'polypeptide(L)'
;MSIFKARVKEFEDVLAGPQDSIDLNQLRKLAFNGVPDVQSFRALSWKLLLGYLGPRRSSWTTTLAQKRALYKQFIEELVLPPGHSSNGASVDGGDGDKVDSGGVGLQDHPLSEGPESAWNTFFNDNEFLLQIDKDVRRLCPDISFFQQPTDYPCEIVVHSKGEHGRRLHERVVPAVLSSANVERKGLGMTKINLITKRSVEELCRHGGGPKRLTGKCTAHFVHLC
;
A
#
# COMPACT_ATOMS: atom_id res chain seq x y z
N MET A 1 -28.01 -12.91 -36.57
CA MET A 1 -27.10 -13.04 -35.41
C MET A 1 -27.74 -12.36 -34.21
N SER A 2 -27.55 -12.83 -32.97
CA SER A 2 -28.05 -12.14 -31.76
C SER A 2 -27.38 -10.76 -31.63
N ILE A 3 -28.14 -9.75 -31.17
CA ILE A 3 -27.67 -8.38 -30.89
C ILE A 3 -26.40 -8.38 -30.04
N PHE A 4 -26.31 -9.28 -29.05
CA PHE A 4 -25.14 -9.39 -28.20
C PHE A 4 -23.90 -9.87 -28.97
N LYS A 5 -24.06 -10.88 -29.84
CA LYS A 5 -22.95 -11.40 -30.65
C LYS A 5 -22.45 -10.36 -31.66
N ALA A 6 -23.35 -9.58 -32.24
CA ALA A 6 -22.97 -8.47 -33.12
C ALA A 6 -22.14 -7.42 -32.35
N ARG A 7 -22.58 -7.06 -31.14
CA ARG A 7 -21.87 -6.10 -30.28
C ARG A 7 -20.49 -6.60 -29.84
N VAL A 8 -20.36 -7.86 -29.48
CA VAL A 8 -19.07 -8.48 -29.15
C VAL A 8 -18.11 -8.38 -30.33
N LYS A 9 -18.60 -8.64 -31.55
CA LYS A 9 -17.81 -8.53 -32.77
C LYS A 9 -17.37 -7.09 -33.06
N GLU A 10 -18.23 -6.10 -32.84
CA GLU A 10 -17.85 -4.68 -33.00
C GLU A 10 -16.67 -4.28 -32.08
N PHE A 11 -16.67 -4.76 -30.83
CA PHE A 11 -15.56 -4.53 -29.90
C PHE A 11 -14.29 -5.28 -30.31
N GLU A 12 -14.43 -6.52 -30.78
CA GLU A 12 -13.33 -7.31 -31.30
C GLU A 12 -12.68 -6.64 -32.52
N ASP A 13 -13.48 -6.14 -33.47
CA ASP A 13 -12.99 -5.45 -34.66
C ASP A 13 -12.20 -4.18 -34.31
N VAL A 14 -12.63 -3.42 -33.29
CA VAL A 14 -11.94 -2.19 -32.85
C VAL A 14 -10.70 -2.50 -32.01
N LEU A 15 -10.78 -3.45 -31.07
CA LEU A 15 -9.72 -3.72 -30.09
C LEU A 15 -8.70 -4.75 -30.59
N ALA A 16 -9.12 -5.75 -31.34
CA ALA A 16 -8.29 -6.82 -31.90
C ALA A 16 -8.14 -6.75 -33.43
N GLY A 17 -8.61 -5.67 -34.06
CA GLY A 17 -8.40 -5.43 -35.48
C GLY A 17 -6.91 -5.39 -35.89
N PRO A 18 -6.62 -5.58 -37.19
CA PRO A 18 -5.25 -5.74 -37.71
C PRO A 18 -4.40 -4.47 -37.68
N GLN A 19 -5.03 -3.30 -37.51
CA GLN A 19 -4.33 -2.01 -37.43
C GLN A 19 -3.55 -1.94 -36.13
N ASP A 20 -2.36 -1.34 -36.09
CA ASP A 20 -1.60 -1.17 -34.82
C ASP A 20 -2.26 -0.09 -33.92
N SER A 21 -2.81 0.95 -34.53
CA SER A 21 -3.45 2.07 -33.82
C SER A 21 -4.96 1.85 -33.65
N ILE A 22 -5.45 2.02 -32.43
CA ILE A 22 -6.88 1.96 -32.09
C ILE A 22 -7.53 3.33 -32.27
N ASP A 23 -8.68 3.36 -32.94
CA ASP A 23 -9.53 4.56 -33.00
C ASP A 23 -10.28 4.75 -31.66
N LEU A 24 -9.78 5.66 -30.84
CA LEU A 24 -10.38 6.00 -29.55
C LEU A 24 -11.75 6.68 -29.68
N ASN A 25 -12.03 7.38 -30.79
CA ASN A 25 -13.33 8.02 -31.00
C ASN A 25 -14.40 6.97 -31.29
N GLN A 26 -14.06 5.96 -32.10
CA GLN A 26 -14.94 4.82 -32.32
C GLN A 26 -15.17 4.04 -31.02
N LEU A 27 -14.10 3.76 -30.26
CA LEU A 27 -14.19 3.06 -28.98
C LEU A 27 -15.10 3.81 -27.98
N ARG A 28 -15.00 5.14 -27.89
CA ARG A 28 -15.87 5.97 -27.04
C ARG A 28 -17.34 5.84 -27.44
N LYS A 29 -17.65 5.91 -28.74
CA LYS A 29 -19.02 5.76 -29.24
C LYS A 29 -19.60 4.38 -28.90
N LEU A 30 -18.81 3.33 -29.08
CA LEU A 30 -19.24 1.96 -28.74
C LEU A 30 -19.43 1.80 -27.22
N ALA A 31 -18.48 2.28 -26.42
CA ALA A 31 -18.50 2.18 -24.96
C ALA A 31 -19.59 3.02 -24.28
N PHE A 32 -20.15 4.04 -24.96
CA PHE A 32 -21.22 4.88 -24.43
C PHE A 32 -22.45 4.07 -23.99
N ASN A 33 -22.79 3.02 -24.75
CA ASN A 33 -23.88 2.11 -24.43
C ASN A 33 -23.44 0.92 -23.56
N GLY A 34 -22.31 1.05 -22.86
CA GLY A 34 -21.72 0.02 -22.00
C GLY A 34 -20.78 -0.93 -22.73
N VAL A 35 -19.79 -1.46 -22.01
CA VAL A 35 -18.81 -2.42 -22.56
C VAL A 35 -19.23 -3.84 -22.18
N PRO A 36 -19.28 -4.79 -23.14
CA PRO A 36 -19.56 -6.18 -22.85
C PRO A 36 -18.55 -6.78 -21.85
N ASP A 37 -19.04 -7.55 -20.88
CA ASP A 37 -18.21 -8.20 -19.86
C ASP A 37 -17.74 -9.59 -20.33
N VAL A 38 -17.09 -9.62 -21.49
CA VAL A 38 -16.52 -10.83 -22.09
C VAL A 38 -15.13 -10.51 -22.64
N GLN A 39 -14.26 -11.53 -22.75
CA GLN A 39 -12.95 -11.44 -23.39
C GLN A 39 -12.07 -10.27 -22.87
N SER A 40 -12.25 -9.86 -21.61
CA SER A 40 -11.53 -8.73 -21.00
C SER A 40 -11.69 -7.38 -21.73
N PHE A 41 -12.74 -7.22 -22.57
CA PHE A 41 -12.98 -5.96 -23.29
C PHE A 41 -13.18 -4.78 -22.35
N ARG A 42 -13.84 -4.99 -21.21
CA ARG A 42 -14.02 -3.96 -20.19
C ARG A 42 -12.68 -3.45 -19.67
N ALA A 43 -11.80 -4.36 -19.27
CA ALA A 43 -10.48 -4.01 -18.75
C ALA A 43 -9.64 -3.25 -19.79
N LEU A 44 -9.61 -3.71 -21.04
CA LEU A 44 -8.83 -3.04 -22.09
C LEU A 44 -9.42 -1.69 -22.47
N SER A 45 -10.74 -1.61 -22.61
CA SER A 45 -11.44 -0.36 -22.95
C SER A 45 -11.18 0.71 -21.90
N TRP A 46 -11.24 0.37 -20.62
CA TRP A 46 -10.95 1.32 -19.55
C TRP A 46 -9.50 1.80 -19.56
N LYS A 47 -8.52 0.91 -19.80
CA LYS A 47 -7.11 1.30 -19.91
C LYS A 47 -6.88 2.32 -21.03
N LEU A 48 -7.59 2.19 -22.14
CA LEU A 48 -7.50 3.12 -23.27
C LEU A 48 -8.28 4.42 -23.02
N LEU A 49 -9.51 4.32 -22.52
CA LEU A 49 -10.38 5.48 -22.32
C LEU A 49 -9.88 6.40 -21.19
N LEU A 50 -9.24 5.83 -20.16
CA LEU A 50 -8.59 6.57 -19.07
C LEU A 50 -7.19 7.07 -19.44
N GLY A 51 -6.69 6.75 -20.64
CA GLY A 51 -5.37 7.17 -21.11
C GLY A 51 -4.19 6.46 -20.44
N TYR A 52 -4.43 5.35 -19.74
CA TYR A 52 -3.36 4.52 -19.18
C TYR A 52 -2.52 3.85 -20.28
N LEU A 53 -3.19 3.40 -21.34
CA LEU A 53 -2.56 2.90 -22.57
C LEU A 53 -2.81 3.88 -23.73
N GLY A 54 -1.80 4.08 -24.57
CA GLY A 54 -1.93 4.86 -25.79
C GLY A 54 -2.68 4.10 -26.91
N PRO A 55 -3.03 4.76 -28.03
CA PRO A 55 -3.74 4.12 -29.13
C PRO A 55 -2.89 3.09 -29.88
N ARG A 56 -1.56 3.21 -29.89
CA ARG A 56 -0.63 2.27 -30.56
C ARG A 56 -0.40 1.03 -29.70
N ARG A 57 -0.73 -0.15 -30.21
CA ARG A 57 -0.57 -1.43 -29.49
C ARG A 57 0.90 -1.79 -29.28
N SER A 58 1.73 -1.51 -30.26
CA SER A 58 3.18 -1.72 -30.23
C SER A 58 3.88 -1.11 -29.01
N SER A 59 3.38 0.01 -28.47
CA SER A 59 3.98 0.65 -27.29
C SER A 59 3.45 0.14 -25.95
N TRP A 60 2.43 -0.71 -25.92
CA TRP A 60 1.78 -1.13 -24.68
C TRP A 60 2.69 -1.93 -23.77
N THR A 61 3.48 -2.84 -24.33
CA THR A 61 4.41 -3.69 -23.57
C THR A 61 5.42 -2.83 -22.81
N THR A 62 6.07 -1.89 -23.49
CA THR A 62 7.01 -0.93 -22.91
C THR A 62 6.32 -0.04 -21.87
N THR A 63 5.15 0.51 -22.20
CA THR A 63 4.40 1.40 -21.29
C THR A 63 4.01 0.66 -20.00
N LEU A 64 3.49 -0.57 -20.11
CA LEU A 64 3.12 -1.40 -18.96
C LEU A 64 4.34 -1.75 -18.12
N ALA A 65 5.47 -2.10 -18.75
CA ALA A 65 6.71 -2.40 -18.04
C ALA A 65 7.20 -1.18 -17.24
N GLN A 66 7.25 0.00 -17.87
CA GLN A 66 7.66 1.25 -17.22
C GLN A 66 6.72 1.64 -16.07
N LYS A 67 5.41 1.61 -16.29
CA LYS A 67 4.43 1.96 -15.25
C LYS A 67 4.46 0.99 -14.07
N ARG A 68 4.66 -0.31 -14.31
CA ARG A 68 4.82 -1.32 -13.25
C ARG A 68 6.13 -1.15 -12.49
N ALA A 69 7.22 -0.81 -13.17
CA ALA A 69 8.50 -0.53 -12.50
C ALA A 69 8.41 0.72 -11.61
N LEU A 70 7.81 1.80 -12.13
CA LEU A 70 7.57 3.02 -11.37
C LEU A 70 6.68 2.76 -10.15
N TYR A 71 5.62 1.96 -10.30
CA TYR A 71 4.77 1.57 -9.18
C TYR A 71 5.55 0.82 -8.08
N LYS A 72 6.45 -0.09 -8.45
CA LYS A 72 7.33 -0.77 -7.48
C LYS A 72 8.25 0.20 -6.75
N GLN A 73 8.81 1.17 -7.46
CA GLN A 73 9.62 2.22 -6.84
C GLN A 73 8.81 3.04 -5.82
N PHE A 74 7.57 3.41 -6.14
CA PHE A 74 6.70 4.11 -5.18
C PHE A 74 6.33 3.25 -3.96
N ILE A 75 6.20 1.93 -4.11
CA ILE A 75 6.04 1.05 -2.96
C ILE A 75 7.28 1.12 -2.06
N GLU A 76 8.48 1.07 -2.63
CA GLU A 76 9.70 1.15 -1.84
C GLU A 76 9.85 2.50 -1.13
N GLU A 77 9.46 3.60 -1.77
CA GLU A 77 9.61 4.96 -1.24
C GLU A 77 8.53 5.32 -0.20
N LEU A 78 7.26 5.04 -0.51
CA LEU A 78 6.12 5.51 0.29
C LEU A 78 5.63 4.46 1.29
N VAL A 79 5.86 3.18 0.99
CA VAL A 79 5.36 2.08 1.80
C VAL A 79 6.46 1.48 2.67
N LEU A 80 7.76 1.75 2.51
CA LEU A 80 8.78 1.25 3.45
C LEU A 80 9.23 2.34 4.44
N PRO A 81 9.57 1.98 5.69
CA PRO A 81 10.06 2.96 6.66
C PRO A 81 11.44 3.52 6.27
N PRO A 82 11.78 4.75 6.71
CA PRO A 82 13.14 5.29 6.56
C PRO A 82 14.20 4.29 7.06
N GLY A 83 15.30 4.14 6.32
CA GLY A 83 16.39 3.22 6.65
C GLY A 83 16.23 1.77 6.17
N HIS A 84 15.12 1.43 5.48
CA HIS A 84 14.91 0.10 4.89
C HIS A 84 15.09 0.06 3.37
N SER A 85 15.40 1.20 2.74
CA SER A 85 15.72 1.27 1.32
C SER A 85 17.02 0.54 1.05
N SER A 86 16.98 -0.54 0.25
CA SER A 86 18.15 -1.35 -0.09
C SER A 86 19.26 -0.60 -0.84
N ASN A 87 19.00 0.65 -1.26
CA ASN A 87 19.93 1.50 -1.99
C ASN A 87 20.75 2.44 -1.08
N GLY A 88 20.50 2.43 0.23
CA GLY A 88 21.29 3.13 1.23
C GLY A 88 21.91 2.13 2.19
N ALA A 89 22.91 1.38 1.74
CA ALA A 89 23.78 0.62 2.63
C ALA A 89 24.47 1.61 3.58
N SER A 90 23.88 1.83 4.75
CA SER A 90 24.64 2.17 5.93
C SER A 90 25.61 1.01 6.14
N VAL A 91 26.88 1.29 5.84
CA VAL A 91 28.02 0.54 6.33
C VAL A 91 27.99 0.67 7.85
N ASP A 92 27.27 -0.22 8.53
CA ASP A 92 27.41 -0.41 9.98
C ASP A 92 28.05 -1.77 10.22
N GLY A 93 29.37 -1.73 10.21
CA GLY A 93 30.24 -2.89 10.34
C GLY A 93 31.69 -2.44 10.35
N GLY A 94 32.05 -1.51 11.24
CA GLY A 94 33.40 -1.01 11.39
C GLY A 94 33.58 -0.23 12.69
N ASP A 95 33.91 -0.96 13.75
CA ASP A 95 34.52 -0.42 14.97
C ASP A 95 35.75 0.41 14.59
N GLY A 96 35.72 1.72 14.84
CA GLY A 96 36.75 2.64 14.38
C GLY A 96 36.60 4.03 14.99
N ASP A 97 37.58 4.37 15.82
CA ASP A 97 37.76 5.58 16.63
C ASP A 97 37.70 6.92 15.85
N LYS A 98 37.38 7.98 16.60
CA LYS A 98 37.08 9.37 16.20
C LYS A 98 38.07 10.02 15.22
N VAL A 99 37.57 10.85 14.29
CA VAL A 99 38.10 12.21 14.03
C VAL A 99 36.98 13.16 13.59
N ASP A 100 36.92 14.29 14.29
CA ASP A 100 36.13 15.51 14.09
C ASP A 100 36.67 16.34 12.92
N SER A 101 35.83 16.69 11.93
CA SER A 101 35.89 17.93 11.11
C SER A 101 34.91 17.92 9.93
N GLY A 102 33.98 18.88 9.89
CA GLY A 102 33.54 19.53 8.65
C GLY A 102 32.34 18.95 7.89
N GLY A 103 31.12 19.38 8.30
CA GLY A 103 30.00 19.60 7.38
C GLY A 103 29.12 18.39 7.02
N VAL A 104 27.86 18.74 6.68
CA VAL A 104 26.79 17.94 6.05
C VAL A 104 26.13 16.78 6.83
N GLY A 105 24.89 17.01 7.26
CA GLY A 105 23.88 15.99 7.51
C GLY A 105 23.54 15.74 8.97
N LEU A 106 22.68 16.59 9.55
CA LEU A 106 21.96 16.27 10.77
C LEU A 106 21.33 14.89 10.61
N GLN A 107 21.75 13.93 11.44
CA GLN A 107 21.26 12.56 11.43
C GLN A 107 19.76 12.58 11.72
N ASP A 108 18.96 12.25 10.71
CA ASP A 108 17.51 12.24 10.83
C ASP A 108 17.07 11.17 11.85
N HIS A 109 16.29 11.57 12.84
CA HIS A 109 15.92 10.75 13.99
C HIS A 109 14.39 10.71 14.13
N PRO A 110 13.80 9.63 14.70
CA PRO A 110 12.36 9.50 15.00
C PRO A 110 11.67 10.66 15.75
N LEU A 111 12.41 11.64 16.24
CA LEU A 111 11.87 12.78 16.99
C LEU A 111 12.11 14.12 16.27
N SER A 112 12.63 14.07 15.05
CA SER A 112 12.85 15.26 14.23
C SER A 112 11.52 15.78 13.71
N GLU A 113 11.19 17.04 14.02
CA GLU A 113 9.99 17.73 13.51
C GLU A 113 10.29 18.60 12.27
N GLY A 114 11.53 18.55 11.77
CA GLY A 114 11.96 19.34 10.61
C GLY A 114 11.21 18.94 9.34
N PRO A 115 10.92 19.88 8.42
CA PRO A 115 10.21 19.58 7.18
C PRO A 115 10.99 18.65 6.23
N GLU A 116 12.31 18.59 6.38
CA GLU A 116 13.21 17.71 5.59
C GLU A 116 13.45 16.34 6.26
N SER A 117 12.80 16.06 7.41
CA SER A 117 12.96 14.79 8.12
C SER A 117 12.12 13.69 7.46
N ALA A 118 12.76 12.57 7.12
CA ALA A 118 12.09 11.37 6.65
C ALA A 118 11.22 10.73 7.75
N TRP A 119 11.61 10.87 9.01
CA TRP A 119 10.78 10.46 10.16
C TRP A 119 9.53 11.31 10.32
N ASN A 120 9.62 12.64 10.18
CA ASN A 120 8.45 13.52 10.21
C ASN A 120 7.45 13.14 9.10
N THR A 121 7.93 12.98 7.86
CA THR A 121 7.12 12.51 6.73
C THR A 121 6.48 11.15 7.03
N PHE A 122 7.24 10.19 7.56
CA PHE A 122 6.73 8.86 7.93
C PHE A 122 5.58 8.91 8.96
N PHE A 123 5.65 9.79 9.97
CA PHE A 123 4.55 9.92 10.94
C PHE A 123 3.33 10.60 10.34
N ASN A 124 3.50 11.63 9.51
CA ASN A 124 2.41 12.27 8.79
C ASN A 124 1.71 11.27 7.84
N ASP A 125 2.49 10.43 7.16
CA ASP A 125 1.98 9.36 6.30
C ASP A 125 1.17 8.34 7.11
N ASN A 126 1.56 8.03 8.36
CA ASN A 126 0.81 7.12 9.22
C ASN A 126 -0.58 7.67 9.60
N GLU A 127 -0.71 8.98 9.82
CA GLU A 127 -2.02 9.60 10.04
C GLU A 127 -2.93 9.48 8.81
N PHE A 128 -2.37 9.72 7.62
CA PHE A 128 -3.08 9.56 6.36
C PHE A 128 -3.47 8.09 6.10
N LEU A 129 -2.54 7.15 6.34
CA LEU A 129 -2.78 5.71 6.24
C LEU A 129 -3.87 5.24 7.20
N LEU A 130 -3.97 5.83 8.39
CA LEU A 130 -5.02 5.48 9.35
C LEU A 130 -6.41 5.82 8.81
N GLN A 131 -6.55 6.94 8.09
CA GLN A 131 -7.82 7.31 7.46
C GLN A 131 -8.16 6.37 6.30
N ILE A 132 -7.17 6.05 5.45
CA ILE A 132 -7.34 5.05 4.39
C ILE A 132 -7.81 3.71 4.97
N ASP A 133 -7.17 3.22 6.02
CA ASP A 133 -7.47 1.93 6.65
C ASP A 133 -8.88 1.92 7.27
N LYS A 134 -9.33 3.03 7.87
CA LYS A 134 -10.74 3.20 8.30
C LYS A 134 -11.69 3.13 7.12
N ASP A 135 -11.37 3.79 6.01
CA ASP A 135 -12.23 3.91 4.83
C ASP A 135 -12.33 2.61 4.03
N VAL A 136 -11.22 1.89 3.89
CA VAL A 136 -11.18 0.58 3.22
C VAL A 136 -12.03 -0.44 3.99
N ARG A 137 -12.00 -0.46 5.32
CA ARG A 137 -12.80 -1.40 6.12
C ARG A 137 -14.32 -1.22 5.97
N ARG A 138 -14.77 -0.02 5.61
CA ARG A 138 -16.20 0.28 5.39
C ARG A 138 -16.62 0.22 3.93
N LEU A 139 -15.69 0.02 3.00
CA LEU A 139 -15.97 0.04 1.57
C LEU A 139 -16.68 -1.25 1.13
N CYS A 140 -17.91 -1.10 0.62
CA CYS A 140 -18.70 -2.16 -0.02
C CYS A 140 -18.70 -3.49 0.76
N PRO A 141 -19.19 -3.52 2.02
CA PRO A 141 -19.14 -4.71 2.87
C PRO A 141 -19.90 -5.89 2.26
N ASP A 142 -20.87 -5.68 1.37
CA ASP A 142 -21.65 -6.78 0.79
C ASP A 142 -20.94 -7.48 -0.38
N ILE A 143 -19.79 -6.98 -0.84
CA ILE A 143 -19.03 -7.55 -1.97
C ILE A 143 -17.87 -8.40 -1.43
N SER A 144 -17.94 -9.72 -1.64
CA SER A 144 -16.94 -10.69 -1.14
C SER A 144 -15.52 -10.41 -1.62
N PHE A 145 -15.36 -9.83 -2.81
CA PHE A 145 -14.07 -9.45 -3.38
C PHE A 145 -13.25 -8.57 -2.43
N PHE A 146 -13.88 -7.64 -1.70
CA PHE A 146 -13.17 -6.75 -0.77
C PHE A 146 -12.92 -7.36 0.61
N GLN A 147 -13.53 -8.51 0.92
CA GLN A 147 -13.38 -9.20 2.20
C GLN A 147 -12.37 -10.35 2.16
N GLN A 148 -12.13 -10.92 0.97
CA GLN A 148 -11.27 -12.09 0.80
C GLN A 148 -9.80 -11.67 0.62
N PRO A 149 -8.82 -12.45 1.10
CA PRO A 149 -7.43 -12.21 0.76
C PRO A 149 -7.20 -12.34 -0.74
N THR A 150 -6.31 -11.51 -1.30
CA THR A 150 -5.88 -11.65 -2.69
C THR A 150 -5.04 -12.90 -2.87
N ASP A 151 -5.21 -13.60 -3.99
CA ASP A 151 -4.33 -14.68 -4.44
C ASP A 151 -2.95 -14.16 -4.90
N TYR A 152 -2.84 -12.83 -5.11
CA TYR A 152 -1.64 -12.16 -5.61
C TYR A 152 -1.18 -11.06 -4.64
N PRO A 153 -0.60 -11.44 -3.49
CA PRO A 153 -0.07 -10.47 -2.53
C PRO A 153 1.14 -9.71 -3.11
N CYS A 154 1.32 -8.46 -2.66
CA CYS A 154 2.52 -7.69 -3.00
C CYS A 154 3.71 -8.20 -2.18
N GLU A 155 4.56 -9.00 -2.82
CA GLU A 155 5.74 -9.63 -2.21
C GLU A 155 6.66 -8.64 -1.48
N ILE A 156 6.86 -7.44 -2.04
CA ILE A 156 7.71 -6.39 -1.44
C ILE A 156 7.20 -5.98 -0.05
N VAL A 157 5.89 -5.91 0.11
CA VAL A 157 5.22 -5.48 1.35
C VAL A 157 5.05 -6.63 2.35
N VAL A 158 4.86 -7.86 1.86
CA VAL A 158 4.62 -9.02 2.72
C VAL A 158 5.93 -9.63 3.25
N HIS A 159 7.01 -9.56 2.48
CA HIS A 159 8.30 -10.18 2.81
C HIS A 159 9.39 -9.20 3.22
N SER A 160 9.05 -7.93 3.46
CA SER A 160 10.00 -6.94 4.01
C SER A 160 10.49 -7.45 5.38
N LYS A 161 11.75 -7.89 5.47
CA LYS A 161 12.33 -8.45 6.69
C LYS A 161 12.53 -7.33 7.73
N GLY A 162 11.99 -7.51 8.93
CA GLY A 162 12.26 -6.63 10.08
C GLY A 162 11.02 -6.30 10.91
N GLU A 163 11.23 -5.78 12.13
CA GLU A 163 10.16 -5.39 13.06
C GLU A 163 9.26 -4.26 12.50
N HIS A 164 9.75 -3.54 11.49
CA HIS A 164 9.11 -2.41 10.80
C HIS A 164 8.59 -2.76 9.38
N GLY A 165 8.85 -3.98 8.88
CA GLY A 165 8.28 -4.55 7.66
C GLY A 165 6.83 -5.03 7.83
N ARG A 166 6.11 -4.39 8.77
CA ARG A 166 4.74 -4.70 9.10
C ARG A 166 3.81 -4.20 8.01
N ARG A 167 2.75 -4.96 7.77
CA ARG A 167 1.70 -4.61 6.79
C ARG A 167 1.20 -3.19 7.06
N LEU A 168 0.79 -2.45 6.04
CA LEU A 168 0.34 -1.06 6.21
C LEU A 168 -0.68 -0.88 7.35
N HIS A 169 -1.63 -1.81 7.48
CA HIS A 169 -2.62 -1.78 8.55
C HIS A 169 -2.01 -1.95 9.96
N GLU A 170 -0.89 -2.66 10.11
CA GLU A 170 -0.19 -2.85 11.40
C GLU A 170 0.55 -1.60 11.85
N ARG A 171 0.92 -0.69 10.94
CA ARG A 171 1.56 0.60 11.28
C ARG A 171 0.64 1.51 12.06
N VAL A 172 -0.64 1.45 11.71
CA VAL A 172 -1.69 2.30 12.28
C VAL A 172 -2.42 1.61 13.43
N VAL A 173 -1.96 0.40 13.83
CA VAL A 173 -2.46 -0.26 15.05
C VAL A 173 -1.88 0.46 16.27
N PRO A 174 -2.71 0.84 17.25
CA PRO A 174 -2.23 1.44 18.49
C PRO A 174 -1.22 0.53 19.19
N ALA A 175 -0.03 1.04 19.46
CA ALA A 175 0.97 0.33 20.25
C ALA A 175 0.49 0.21 21.70
N VAL A 176 0.77 -0.93 22.32
CA VAL A 176 0.51 -1.15 23.74
C VAL A 176 1.85 -1.33 24.43
N LEU A 177 2.16 -0.47 25.39
CA LEU A 177 3.37 -0.58 26.17
C LEU A 177 3.11 -1.49 27.38
N SER A 178 3.84 -2.60 27.44
CA SER A 178 3.88 -3.42 28.63
C SER A 178 4.85 -2.80 29.62
N SER A 179 4.33 -2.13 30.64
CA SER A 179 5.14 -1.61 31.75
C SER A 179 5.07 -2.58 32.93
N ALA A 180 6.04 -2.54 33.83
CA ALA A 180 5.94 -3.25 35.10
C ALA A 180 6.48 -2.40 36.24
N ASN A 181 5.77 -2.41 37.36
CA ASN A 181 6.26 -1.78 38.58
C ASN A 181 7.14 -2.79 39.31
N VAL A 182 8.37 -2.37 39.61
CA VAL A 182 9.30 -3.15 40.43
C VAL A 182 9.18 -2.65 41.87
N GLU A 183 8.59 -3.47 42.73
CA GLU A 183 8.53 -3.19 44.16
C GLU A 183 9.62 -3.99 44.88
N ARG A 184 10.50 -3.29 45.61
CA ARG A 184 11.49 -3.90 46.50
C ARG A 184 10.97 -3.85 47.93
N LYS A 185 10.66 -5.00 48.53
CA LYS A 185 10.43 -5.14 49.97
C LYS A 185 11.71 -5.65 50.64
N GLY A 186 12.63 -4.74 50.95
CA GLY A 186 13.86 -5.05 51.70
C GLY A 186 14.96 -5.78 50.91
N LEU A 187 15.97 -6.28 51.64
CA LEU A 187 17.11 -7.04 51.10
C LEU A 187 16.70 -8.49 50.82
N GLY A 188 15.98 -8.72 49.71
CA GLY A 188 15.68 -10.08 49.25
C GLY A 188 14.42 -10.16 48.39
N MET A 189 14.58 -10.60 47.13
CA MET A 189 13.59 -10.81 46.07
C MET A 189 12.77 -9.60 45.59
N THR A 190 12.99 -9.22 44.33
CA THR A 190 12.17 -8.26 43.57
C THR A 190 10.89 -8.92 43.05
N LYS A 191 9.73 -8.32 43.36
CA LYS A 191 8.44 -8.71 42.76
C LYS A 191 8.11 -7.77 41.60
N ILE A 192 7.84 -8.32 40.42
CA ILE A 192 7.51 -7.56 39.20
C ILE A 192 5.99 -7.64 38.99
N ASN A 193 5.29 -6.50 39.11
CA ASN A 193 3.88 -6.38 38.79
C ASN A 193 3.73 -5.84 37.37
N LEU A 194 3.35 -6.68 36.41
CA LEU A 194 3.12 -6.30 35.02
C LEU A 194 1.82 -5.48 34.89
N ILE A 195 1.92 -4.26 34.36
CA ILE A 195 0.80 -3.38 34.03
C ILE A 195 0.85 -3.07 32.53
N THR A 196 -0.11 -3.59 31.79
CA THR A 196 -0.29 -3.26 30.38
C THR A 196 -1.02 -1.91 30.27
N LYS A 197 -0.31 -0.86 29.86
CA LYS A 197 -0.90 0.47 29.62
C LYS A 197 -1.03 0.69 28.11
N ARG A 198 -2.25 1.02 27.66
CA ARG A 198 -2.51 1.46 26.28
C ARG A 198 -2.27 2.97 26.21
N SER A 199 -1.55 3.45 25.20
CA SER A 199 -1.45 4.89 24.96
C SER A 199 -2.85 5.46 24.71
N VAL A 200 -3.16 6.58 25.36
CA VAL A 200 -4.43 7.30 25.20
C VAL A 200 -4.23 8.29 24.07
N GLU A 201 -4.49 7.87 22.84
CA GLU A 201 -4.87 8.81 21.79
C GLU A 201 -6.40 8.80 21.73
N GLU A 202 -7.01 9.86 22.25
CA GLU A 202 -8.44 10.10 22.20
C GLU A 202 -8.89 10.26 20.74
N LEU A 203 -9.61 9.26 20.21
CA LEU A 203 -10.64 9.51 19.19
C LEU A 203 -11.80 8.53 19.38
N CYS A 204 -12.93 9.08 19.83
CA CYS A 204 -14.29 8.55 19.86
C CYS A 204 -14.48 7.03 19.81
N ARG A 205 -14.56 6.40 20.99
CA ARG A 205 -15.30 5.13 21.15
C ARG A 205 -16.78 5.40 20.92
N HIS A 206 -17.33 4.91 19.82
CA HIS A 206 -18.71 4.44 19.83
C HIS A 206 -18.72 2.91 19.73
N GLY A 207 -19.11 2.29 20.86
CA GLY A 207 -19.80 1.01 20.97
C GLY A 207 -19.19 -0.22 20.29
N GLY A 208 -18.60 -1.11 21.10
CA GLY A 208 -18.47 -2.53 20.75
C GLY A 208 -17.21 -3.17 21.33
N GLY A 209 -17.38 -4.03 22.34
CA GLY A 209 -16.29 -4.79 22.96
C GLY A 209 -15.55 -5.72 21.98
N PRO A 210 -14.35 -6.20 22.35
CA PRO A 210 -13.48 -6.94 21.44
C PRO A 210 -14.02 -8.35 21.19
N LYS A 211 -14.65 -8.57 20.04
CA LYS A 211 -14.72 -9.91 19.46
C LYS A 211 -13.33 -10.23 18.88
N ARG A 212 -12.66 -11.24 19.43
CA ARG A 212 -11.49 -11.89 18.81
C ARG A 212 -11.94 -12.44 17.46
N LEU A 213 -11.66 -11.70 16.40
CA LEU A 213 -11.66 -12.22 15.04
C LEU A 213 -10.21 -12.41 14.65
N THR A 214 -9.72 -13.62 14.84
CA THR A 214 -8.52 -14.13 14.18
C THR A 214 -8.86 -14.28 12.69
N GLY A 215 -8.87 -13.17 11.97
CA GLY A 215 -9.14 -13.10 10.55
C GLY A 215 -8.21 -12.07 9.93
N LYS A 216 -7.21 -12.55 9.19
CA LYS A 216 -6.21 -11.72 8.51
C LYS A 216 -6.88 -10.96 7.36
N CYS A 217 -7.43 -9.79 7.64
CA CYS A 217 -7.93 -8.90 6.58
C CYS A 217 -6.75 -8.13 5.98
N THR A 218 -6.19 -8.66 4.89
CA THR A 218 -5.36 -7.90 3.95
C THR A 218 -6.19 -6.79 3.32
N ALA A 219 -5.89 -5.54 3.65
CA ALA A 219 -6.36 -4.39 2.89
C ALA A 219 -5.76 -4.44 1.48
N HIS A 220 -6.64 -4.45 0.47
CA HIS A 220 -6.28 -4.42 -0.94
C HIS A 220 -5.96 -2.98 -1.36
N PHE A 221 -4.68 -2.62 -1.37
CA PHE A 221 -4.23 -1.35 -1.95
C PHE A 221 -3.52 -1.49 -3.30
N VAL A 222 -3.45 -2.69 -3.89
CA VAL A 222 -2.46 -2.97 -4.95
C VAL A 222 -3.03 -3.44 -6.29
N HIS A 223 -4.33 -3.66 -6.45
CA HIS A 223 -4.86 -4.14 -7.73
C HIS A 223 -6.06 -3.36 -8.25
N LEU A 224 -5.78 -2.14 -8.73
CA LEU A 224 -6.62 -1.47 -9.75
C LEU A 224 -5.72 -0.69 -10.74
N CYS A 225 -4.94 -1.41 -11.55
CA CYS A 225 -4.29 -0.94 -12.80
C CYS A 225 -3.99 -2.12 -13.74
#